data_AF-A0A2N2JRM9-F1
#
_entry.id   AF-A0A2N2JRM9-F1
#
_cell.length_a   1.000
_cell.length_b   1.000
_cell.length_c   1.000
_cell.angle_alpha   90.00
_cell.angle_beta   90.00
_cell.angle_gamma   90.00
#
_symmetry.space_group_name_H-M   'P 1'
#
loop_
_entity.id
_entity.type
_entity.pdbx_description
1 polymer ?
#
loop_
_entity_poly.entity_id
_entity_poly.type
_entity_poly.pdbx_seq_one_letter_code
_entity_poly.pdbx_strand_id
1 'polypeptide(L)'
;MDLTDPGNIGKSGDNRFLQRVFTLPERERIAAAGDPDAVMWALWAAKETAYKVVRKMNPLAASTPRLYPVLLSAGDHGSIRSGMVCTPHGPVCIRVSVAGEYLHCIGASPPDILEHVLWDIKRLPPAEEGGDHDPSMAVRRLARRRLAELLHASAADITIRRFQDSHGWGPPRPYFRGKPAPFDLSFSHDGAF
;
A
#
# COMPACT_ATOMS: atom_id res chain seq x y z
N MET A 1 -7.18 0.45 0.09
CA MET A 1 -8.22 -0.49 -0.36
C MET A 1 -9.53 0.06 0.14
N ASP A 2 -10.48 0.30 -0.75
CA ASP A 2 -11.84 0.73 -0.41
C ASP A 2 -12.66 -0.53 -0.12
N LEU A 3 -13.04 -0.73 1.13
CA LEU A 3 -13.82 -1.89 1.56
C LEU A 3 -15.29 -1.80 1.13
N THR A 4 -15.74 -0.63 0.68
CA THR A 4 -17.10 -0.40 0.21
C THR A 4 -17.24 -0.39 -1.31
N ASP A 5 -16.12 -0.44 -2.04
CA ASP A 5 -16.16 -0.55 -3.49
C ASP A 5 -16.87 -1.84 -3.92
N PRO A 6 -17.86 -1.79 -4.83
CA PRO A 6 -18.60 -2.97 -5.27
C PRO A 6 -17.73 -4.10 -5.83
N GLY A 7 -16.57 -3.79 -6.41
CA GLY A 7 -15.61 -4.77 -6.91
C GLY A 7 -14.83 -5.50 -5.81
N ASN A 8 -14.83 -4.95 -4.59
CA ASN A 8 -14.13 -5.49 -3.44
C ASN A 8 -15.01 -6.32 -2.51
N ILE A 9 -16.32 -6.11 -2.54
CA ILE A 9 -17.32 -6.86 -1.76
C ILE A 9 -17.53 -8.25 -2.37
N GLY A 10 -17.52 -9.29 -1.53
CA GLY A 10 -17.69 -10.70 -1.89
C GLY A 10 -16.50 -11.31 -2.62
N LYS A 11 -15.38 -10.60 -2.74
CA LYS A 11 -14.22 -11.03 -3.54
C LYS A 11 -13.52 -12.24 -2.94
N SER A 12 -13.67 -12.49 -1.64
CA SER A 12 -13.23 -13.72 -0.98
C SER A 12 -13.91 -14.98 -1.50
N GLY A 13 -15.04 -14.87 -2.23
CA GLY A 13 -15.69 -15.99 -2.90
C GLY A 13 -15.01 -16.43 -4.21
N ASP A 14 -14.09 -15.62 -4.76
CA ASP A 14 -13.41 -15.91 -6.02
C ASP A 14 -12.24 -16.89 -5.81
N ASN A 15 -12.54 -18.18 -5.88
CA ASN A 15 -11.56 -19.25 -5.70
C ASN A 15 -10.35 -19.15 -6.66
N ARG A 16 -10.56 -18.71 -7.91
CA ARG A 16 -9.47 -18.57 -8.89
C ARG A 16 -8.53 -17.44 -8.47
N PHE A 17 -9.08 -16.32 -8.02
CA PHE A 17 -8.29 -15.22 -7.45
C PHE A 17 -7.54 -15.68 -6.21
N LEU A 18 -8.23 -16.35 -5.27
CA LEU A 18 -7.62 -16.79 -4.03
C LEU A 18 -6.42 -17.73 -4.24
N GLN A 19 -6.57 -18.72 -5.11
CA GLN A 19 -5.49 -19.68 -5.43
C GLN A 19 -4.30 -19.02 -6.13
N ARG A 20 -4.55 -17.98 -6.94
CA ARG A 20 -3.50 -17.25 -7.64
C ARG A 20 -2.67 -16.39 -6.68
N VAL A 21 -3.32 -15.77 -5.70
CA VAL A 21 -2.73 -14.72 -4.87
C VAL A 21 -2.23 -15.22 -3.52
N PHE A 22 -3.01 -16.07 -2.86
CA PHE A 22 -2.77 -16.45 -1.47
C PHE A 22 -2.23 -17.88 -1.37
N THR A 23 -1.35 -18.07 -0.40
CA THR A 23 -0.87 -19.39 0.04
C THR A 23 -1.98 -20.19 0.72
N LEU A 24 -1.78 -21.50 0.91
CA LEU A 24 -2.79 -22.32 1.61
C LEU A 24 -3.10 -21.82 3.03
N PRO A 25 -2.10 -21.51 3.90
CA PRO A 25 -2.38 -20.99 5.24
C PRO A 25 -3.13 -19.65 5.23
N GLU A 26 -2.86 -18.79 4.26
CA GLU A 26 -3.58 -17.52 4.11
C GLU A 26 -5.04 -17.74 3.70
N ARG A 27 -5.32 -18.71 2.81
CA ARG A 27 -6.68 -19.05 2.40
C ARG A 27 -7.49 -19.67 3.55
N GLU A 28 -6.87 -20.55 4.32
CA GLU A 28 -7.49 -21.11 5.52
C GLU A 28 -7.86 -20.01 6.53
N ARG A 29 -6.96 -19.03 6.72
CA ARG A 29 -7.23 -17.86 7.56
C ARG A 29 -8.37 -16.99 7.03
N ILE A 30 -8.43 -16.75 5.71
CA ILE A 30 -9.54 -16.01 5.09
C ILE A 30 -10.86 -16.74 5.31
N ALA A 31 -10.89 -18.06 5.09
CA ALA A 31 -12.10 -18.86 5.23
C ALA A 31 -12.62 -18.96 6.68
N ALA A 32 -11.71 -18.91 7.66
CA ALA A 32 -12.06 -18.97 9.08
C ALA A 32 -12.43 -17.60 9.70
N ALA A 33 -12.30 -16.50 8.94
CA ALA A 33 -12.52 -15.16 9.47
C ALA A 33 -14.01 -14.81 9.59
N GLY A 34 -14.36 -14.00 10.60
CA GLY A 34 -15.71 -13.44 10.72
C GLY A 34 -16.05 -12.45 9.60
N ASP A 35 -15.03 -11.81 9.02
CA ASP A 35 -15.12 -11.00 7.79
C ASP A 35 -14.01 -11.43 6.81
N PRO A 36 -14.31 -12.38 5.91
CA PRO A 36 -13.35 -12.90 4.95
C PRO A 36 -12.79 -11.86 3.98
N ASP A 37 -13.60 -10.91 3.52
CA ASP A 37 -13.16 -9.87 2.58
C ASP A 37 -12.17 -8.92 3.24
N ALA A 38 -12.46 -8.44 4.46
CA ALA A 38 -11.55 -7.56 5.19
C ALA A 38 -10.21 -8.24 5.48
N VAL A 39 -10.21 -9.53 5.83
CA VAL A 39 -8.96 -10.29 6.02
C VAL A 39 -8.23 -10.50 4.70
N MET A 40 -8.94 -10.87 3.62
CA MET A 40 -8.34 -11.03 2.30
C MET A 40 -7.66 -9.74 1.83
N TRP A 41 -8.33 -8.59 1.97
CA TRP A 41 -7.78 -7.30 1.57
C TRP A 41 -6.63 -6.83 2.45
N ALA A 42 -6.64 -7.17 3.75
CA ALA A 42 -5.50 -6.93 4.63
C ALA A 42 -4.25 -7.68 4.15
N LEU A 43 -4.41 -8.96 3.82
CA LEU A 43 -3.31 -9.80 3.33
C LEU A 43 -2.82 -9.34 1.94
N TRP A 44 -3.74 -8.92 1.05
CA TRP A 44 -3.38 -8.35 -0.24
C TRP A 44 -2.58 -7.05 -0.10
N ALA A 45 -3.07 -6.11 0.72
CA ALA A 45 -2.39 -4.83 0.94
C ALA A 45 -1.00 -5.03 1.57
N ALA A 46 -0.85 -6.00 2.48
CA ALA A 46 0.43 -6.41 3.04
C ALA A 46 1.41 -6.90 1.97
N LYS A 47 0.97 -7.80 1.07
CA LYS A 47 1.77 -8.32 -0.05
C LYS A 47 2.25 -7.20 -0.98
N GLU A 48 1.33 -6.32 -1.38
CA GLU A 48 1.63 -5.17 -2.24
C GLU A 48 2.62 -4.20 -1.57
N THR A 49 2.45 -3.97 -0.27
CA THR A 49 3.34 -3.13 0.53
C THR A 49 4.76 -3.72 0.57
N ALA A 50 4.88 -5.01 0.87
CA ALA A 50 6.16 -5.70 0.89
C ALA A 50 6.83 -5.72 -0.49
N TYR A 51 6.07 -5.98 -1.56
CA TYR A 51 6.57 -5.89 -2.93
C TYR A 51 7.15 -4.49 -3.22
N LYS A 52 6.43 -3.42 -2.84
CA LYS A 52 6.90 -2.04 -3.05
C LYS A 52 8.18 -1.72 -2.27
N VAL A 53 8.29 -2.20 -1.04
CA VAL A 53 9.53 -2.07 -0.23
C VAL A 53 10.68 -2.81 -0.91
N VAL A 54 10.47 -4.08 -1.27
CA VAL A 54 11.49 -4.90 -1.94
C VAL A 54 11.89 -4.33 -3.30
N ARG A 55 10.94 -3.83 -4.10
CA ARG A 55 11.21 -3.26 -5.43
C ARG A 55 12.09 -2.00 -5.39
N LYS A 56 12.08 -1.26 -4.28
CA LYS A 56 12.99 -0.12 -4.07
C LYS A 56 14.44 -0.56 -3.83
N MET A 57 14.63 -1.70 -3.17
CA MET A 57 15.94 -2.28 -2.88
C MET A 57 16.47 -3.13 -4.04
N ASN A 58 15.57 -3.81 -4.75
CA ASN A 58 15.88 -4.69 -5.87
C ASN A 58 14.94 -4.46 -7.06
N PRO A 59 15.42 -3.79 -8.13
CA PRO A 59 14.66 -3.61 -9.38
C PRO A 59 14.34 -4.92 -10.12
N LEU A 60 14.87 -6.08 -9.71
CA LEU A 60 14.51 -7.39 -10.28
C LEU A 60 13.42 -8.12 -9.49
N ALA A 61 12.89 -7.51 -8.42
CA ALA A 61 11.86 -8.13 -7.59
C ALA A 61 10.63 -8.51 -8.42
N ALA A 62 10.24 -9.78 -8.34
CA ALA A 62 9.07 -10.31 -9.03
C ALA A 62 7.77 -9.88 -8.33
N SER A 63 6.78 -9.46 -9.11
CA SER A 63 5.42 -9.14 -8.63
C SER A 63 4.55 -10.40 -8.59
N THR A 64 5.04 -11.43 -7.89
CA THR A 64 4.32 -12.71 -7.70
C THR A 64 3.84 -12.79 -6.25
N PRO A 65 2.55 -12.53 -5.95
CA PRO A 65 2.06 -12.35 -4.57
C PRO A 65 2.32 -13.53 -3.62
N ARG A 66 2.41 -14.75 -4.15
CA ARG A 66 2.72 -15.96 -3.36
C ARG A 66 4.16 -16.02 -2.86
N LEU A 67 5.08 -15.22 -3.42
CA LEU A 67 6.43 -15.06 -2.88
C LEU A 67 6.47 -14.18 -1.62
N TYR A 68 5.33 -13.60 -1.25
CA TYR A 68 5.19 -12.66 -0.14
C TYR A 68 4.19 -13.18 0.91
N PRO A 69 4.41 -14.34 1.56
CA PRO A 69 3.48 -14.85 2.57
C PRO A 69 3.44 -13.92 3.79
N VAL A 70 2.22 -13.69 4.31
CA VAL A 70 1.95 -12.72 5.38
C VAL A 70 1.71 -13.42 6.72
N LEU A 71 2.45 -12.99 7.73
CA LEU A 71 2.33 -13.40 9.12
C LEU A 71 1.85 -12.21 9.95
N LEU A 72 0.55 -12.20 10.26
CA LEU A 72 -0.03 -11.22 11.18
C LEU A 72 0.16 -11.69 12.62
N SER A 73 0.44 -10.75 13.52
CA SER A 73 0.58 -11.03 14.95
C SER A 73 -0.76 -11.48 15.55
N ALA A 74 -0.70 -12.45 16.47
CA ALA A 74 -1.86 -12.88 17.23
C ALA A 74 -2.24 -11.81 18.26
N GLY A 75 -3.54 -11.60 18.48
CA GLY A 75 -4.04 -10.69 19.52
C GLY A 75 -4.27 -9.25 19.07
N ASP A 76 -4.12 -8.93 17.79
CA ASP A 76 -4.52 -7.65 17.23
C ASP A 76 -6.05 -7.56 17.15
N HIS A 77 -6.67 -7.31 18.30
CA HIS A 77 -8.08 -7.01 18.46
C HIS A 77 -8.27 -5.51 18.30
N GLY A 78 -8.60 -5.05 17.09
CA GLY A 78 -8.87 -3.65 16.82
C GLY A 78 -8.75 -3.27 15.35
N SER A 79 -8.70 -1.95 15.12
CA SER A 79 -8.51 -1.34 13.80
C SER A 79 -7.08 -1.45 13.26
N ILE A 80 -6.09 -1.86 14.07
CA ILE A 80 -4.69 -1.96 13.64
C ILE A 80 -4.21 -3.39 13.82
N ARG A 81 -3.56 -3.93 12.79
CA ARG A 81 -2.91 -5.25 12.79
C ARG A 81 -1.45 -5.11 12.38
N SER A 82 -0.54 -5.59 13.19
CA SER A 82 0.89 -5.61 12.91
C SER A 82 1.33 -7.00 12.46
N GLY A 83 2.48 -7.08 11.81
CA GLY A 83 3.03 -8.35 11.39
C GLY A 83 4.25 -8.19 10.51
N MET A 84 4.53 -9.25 9.76
CA MET A 84 5.60 -9.26 8.78
C MET A 84 5.17 -9.98 7.50
N VAL A 85 5.84 -9.64 6.42
CA VAL A 85 5.75 -10.35 5.15
C VAL A 85 7.11 -10.94 4.87
N CYS A 86 7.19 -12.26 4.73
CA CYS A 86 8.44 -12.90 4.32
C CYS A 86 8.67 -12.58 2.84
N THR A 87 9.91 -12.31 2.46
CA THR A 87 10.26 -12.06 1.06
C THR A 87 11.58 -12.76 0.72
N PRO A 88 11.89 -12.97 -0.57
CA PRO A 88 13.20 -13.46 -1.00
C PRO A 88 14.38 -12.56 -0.58
N HIS A 89 14.11 -11.33 -0.13
CA HIS A 89 15.10 -10.31 0.21
C HIS A 89 15.10 -9.96 1.71
N GLY A 90 14.54 -10.84 2.55
CA GLY A 90 14.38 -10.61 3.97
C GLY A 90 12.96 -10.14 4.35
N PRO A 91 12.62 -10.15 5.64
CA PRO A 91 11.29 -9.78 6.09
C PRO A 91 11.04 -8.28 5.95
N VAL A 92 9.79 -7.93 5.64
CA VAL A 92 9.26 -6.56 5.70
C VAL A 92 8.26 -6.49 6.84
N CYS A 93 8.49 -5.63 7.82
CA CYS A 93 7.52 -5.36 8.88
C CYS A 93 6.39 -4.50 8.34
N ILE A 94 5.17 -4.79 8.76
CA ILE A 94 3.96 -4.12 8.28
C ILE A 94 3.05 -3.70 9.43
N ARG A 95 2.24 -2.69 9.15
CA ARG A 95 1.10 -2.27 9.96
C ARG A 95 -0.08 -2.01 9.03
N VAL A 96 -1.17 -2.73 9.27
CA VAL A 96 -2.43 -2.63 8.53
C VAL A 96 -3.45 -1.92 9.40
N SER A 97 -3.97 -0.79 8.92
CA SER A 97 -5.02 -0.01 9.59
C SER A 97 -6.32 -0.16 8.81
N VAL A 98 -7.37 -0.60 9.49
CA VAL A 98 -8.75 -0.73 9.02
C VAL A 98 -9.55 0.40 9.67
N ALA A 99 -10.13 1.29 8.87
CA ALA A 99 -10.89 2.43 9.36
C ALA A 99 -12.15 2.63 8.53
N GLY A 100 -13.30 2.20 9.08
CA GLY A 100 -14.61 2.34 8.45
C GLY A 100 -14.64 1.72 7.05
N GLU A 101 -14.58 2.57 6.04
CA GLU A 101 -14.73 2.22 4.63
C GLU A 101 -13.42 1.83 3.95
N TYR A 102 -12.26 1.96 4.60
CA TYR A 102 -10.98 1.66 3.95
C TYR A 102 -10.02 0.85 4.81
N LEU A 103 -9.06 0.25 4.11
CA LEU A 103 -7.88 -0.39 4.67
C LEU A 103 -6.61 0.22 4.06
N HIS A 104 -5.65 0.51 4.92
CA HIS A 104 -4.32 1.00 4.55
C HIS A 104 -3.23 0.12 5.15
N CYS A 105 -2.15 -0.09 4.42
CA CYS A 105 -0.99 -0.84 4.90
C CYS A 105 0.27 -0.02 4.67
N ILE A 106 1.04 0.14 5.74
CA ILE A 106 2.41 0.66 5.68
C ILE A 106 3.39 -0.47 5.97
N GLY A 107 4.60 -0.35 5.47
CA GLY A 107 5.65 -1.33 5.71
C GLY A 107 7.03 -0.77 5.48
N ALA A 108 7.99 -1.35 6.19
CA ALA A 108 9.38 -0.92 6.15
C ALA A 108 10.33 -2.09 6.43
N SER A 109 11.56 -1.94 5.95
CA SER A 109 12.70 -2.79 6.28
C SER A 109 13.95 -1.89 6.28
N PRO A 110 14.70 -1.79 7.38
CA PRO A 110 14.55 -2.52 8.65
C PRO A 110 13.34 -2.06 9.49
N PRO A 111 12.94 -2.83 10.53
CA PRO A 111 11.69 -2.62 11.28
C PRO A 111 11.56 -1.28 12.00
N ASP A 112 12.67 -0.72 12.48
CA ASP A 112 12.77 0.54 13.20
C ASP A 112 12.29 1.74 12.36
N ILE A 113 12.39 1.65 11.04
CA ILE A 113 11.89 2.68 10.12
C ILE A 113 10.36 2.77 10.14
N LEU A 114 9.64 1.70 10.52
CA LEU A 114 8.18 1.66 10.45
C LEU A 114 7.52 2.76 11.29
N GLU A 115 8.11 3.12 12.44
CA GLU A 115 7.60 4.18 13.31
C GLU A 115 7.85 5.59 12.77
N HIS A 116 8.73 5.72 11.78
CA HIS A 116 9.03 6.98 11.10
C HIS A 116 8.27 7.13 9.78
N VAL A 117 7.46 6.13 9.39
CA VAL A 117 6.65 6.21 8.16
C VAL A 117 5.49 7.18 8.37
N LEU A 118 5.55 8.29 7.64
CA LEU A 118 4.43 9.21 7.50
C LEU A 118 3.49 8.71 6.40
N TRP A 119 2.19 8.71 6.69
CA TRP A 119 1.15 8.33 5.73
C TRP A 119 -0.04 9.30 5.83
N ASP A 120 -0.82 9.38 4.76
CA ASP A 120 -2.03 10.20 4.68
C ASP A 120 -3.01 9.55 3.69
N ILE A 121 -4.30 9.77 3.89
CA ILE A 121 -5.38 9.17 3.10
C ILE A 121 -6.40 10.25 2.76
N LYS A 122 -6.91 10.21 1.53
CA LYS A 122 -7.92 11.15 1.08
C LYS A 122 -9.01 10.42 0.32
N ARG A 123 -10.26 10.58 0.77
CA ARG A 123 -11.43 10.19 -0.01
C ARG A 123 -11.62 11.16 -1.18
N LEU A 124 -11.84 10.62 -2.36
CA LEU A 124 -12.22 11.38 -3.55
C LEU A 124 -13.72 11.70 -3.50
N PRO A 125 -14.12 12.90 -3.98
CA PRO A 125 -15.53 13.20 -4.13
C PRO A 125 -16.16 12.28 -5.18
N PRO A 126 -17.48 12.01 -5.08
CA PRO A 126 -18.24 11.33 -6.11
C PRO A 126 -18.01 11.93 -7.50
N ALA A 127 -18.08 11.11 -8.54
CA ALA A 127 -17.89 11.52 -9.95
C ALA A 127 -18.79 12.70 -10.37
N GLU A 128 -19.97 12.81 -9.75
CA GLU A 128 -21.01 13.79 -10.07
C GLU A 128 -20.75 15.18 -9.47
N GLU A 129 -19.89 15.29 -8.44
CA GLU A 129 -19.69 16.55 -7.70
C GLU A 129 -18.67 17.50 -8.35
N GLY A 130 -18.09 17.12 -9.49
CA GLY A 130 -17.08 17.91 -10.20
C GLY A 130 -15.79 18.05 -9.40
N GLY A 131 -14.75 17.27 -9.74
CA GLY A 131 -13.49 17.31 -9.01
C GLY A 131 -12.37 16.51 -9.66
N ASP A 132 -11.29 16.28 -8.90
CA ASP A 132 -10.20 15.40 -9.34
C ASP A 132 -10.65 13.95 -9.24
N HIS A 133 -11.10 13.39 -10.37
CA HIS A 133 -11.52 11.99 -10.46
C HIS A 133 -10.39 11.05 -10.85
N ASP A 134 -9.20 11.56 -11.18
CA ASP A 134 -8.04 10.71 -11.43
C ASP A 134 -7.35 10.38 -10.09
N PRO A 135 -7.51 9.15 -9.56
CA PRO A 135 -6.95 8.79 -8.26
C PRO A 135 -5.43 8.89 -8.26
N SER A 136 -4.80 8.67 -9.42
CA SER A 136 -3.37 8.79 -9.61
C SER A 136 -2.90 10.23 -9.45
N MET A 137 -3.62 11.20 -10.01
CA MET A 137 -3.30 12.62 -9.84
C MET A 137 -3.62 13.11 -8.43
N ALA A 138 -4.72 12.64 -7.84
CA ALA A 138 -5.12 13.01 -6.49
C ALA A 138 -4.08 12.59 -5.44
N VAL A 139 -3.59 11.35 -5.49
CA VAL A 139 -2.56 10.87 -4.54
C VAL A 139 -1.24 11.62 -4.71
N ARG A 140 -0.86 11.99 -5.94
CA ARG A 140 0.33 12.81 -6.20
C ARG A 140 0.18 14.22 -5.65
N ARG A 141 -1.00 14.84 -5.79
CA ARG A 141 -1.29 16.16 -5.19
C ARG A 141 -1.26 16.11 -3.68
N LEU A 142 -1.86 15.08 -3.08
CA LEU A 142 -1.84 14.85 -1.63
C LEU A 142 -0.39 14.75 -1.12
N ALA A 143 0.41 13.88 -1.74
CA ALA A 143 1.81 13.71 -1.38
C ALA A 143 2.60 15.02 -1.53
N ARG A 144 2.43 15.74 -2.65
CA ARG A 144 3.12 17.02 -2.87
C ARG A 144 2.78 18.04 -1.79
N ARG A 145 1.52 18.14 -1.38
CA ARG A 145 1.08 19.01 -0.28
C ARG A 145 1.73 18.62 1.04
N ARG A 146 1.68 17.34 1.42
CA ARG A 146 2.24 16.85 2.68
C ARG A 146 3.76 17.01 2.75
N LEU A 147 4.45 16.78 1.64
CA LEU A 147 5.90 17.02 1.55
C LEU A 147 6.25 18.50 1.65
N ALA A 148 5.45 19.38 1.05
CA ALA A 148 5.64 20.83 1.15
C ALA A 148 5.47 21.31 2.60
N GLU A 149 4.46 20.80 3.31
CA GLU A 149 4.24 21.08 4.74
C GLU A 149 5.42 20.58 5.59
N LEU A 150 5.85 19.32 5.40
CA LEU A 150 6.97 18.73 6.14
C LEU A 150 8.29 19.46 5.92
N LEU A 151 8.53 19.94 4.71
CA LEU A 151 9.76 20.65 4.35
C LEU A 151 9.68 22.17 4.56
N HIS A 152 8.57 22.67 5.10
CA HIS A 152 8.31 24.10 5.24
C HIS A 152 8.55 24.87 3.92
N ALA A 153 8.06 24.32 2.82
CA ALA A 153 8.32 24.80 1.46
C ALA A 153 7.05 24.96 0.64
N SER A 154 7.18 25.57 -0.54
CA SER A 154 6.09 25.62 -1.52
C SER A 154 5.89 24.26 -2.19
N ALA A 155 4.65 23.91 -2.50
CA ALA A 155 4.35 22.74 -3.33
C ALA A 155 4.99 22.83 -4.73
N ALA A 156 5.29 24.04 -5.22
CA ALA A 156 6.02 24.23 -6.48
C ALA A 156 7.49 23.77 -6.41
N ASP A 157 8.09 23.75 -5.21
CA ASP A 157 9.46 23.27 -5.01
C ASP A 157 9.55 21.73 -5.01
N ILE A 158 8.40 21.05 -5.00
CA ILE A 158 8.31 19.58 -4.91
C ILE A 158 7.88 19.01 -6.26
N THR A 159 8.74 18.15 -6.81
CA THR A 159 8.39 17.34 -7.98
C THR A 159 8.48 15.87 -7.66
N ILE A 160 7.58 15.07 -8.23
CA ILE A 160 7.58 13.60 -8.08
C ILE A 160 7.83 13.01 -9.46
N ARG A 161 8.89 12.21 -9.58
CA ARG A 161 9.34 11.65 -10.86
C ARG A 161 9.36 10.13 -10.78
N ARG A 162 9.10 9.47 -11.90
CA ARG A 162 9.39 8.04 -12.09
C ARG A 162 10.42 7.94 -13.20
N PHE A 163 11.32 6.98 -13.09
CA PHE A 163 12.31 6.69 -14.11
C PHE A 163 11.99 5.33 -14.70
N GLN A 164 12.08 5.23 -16.02
CA GLN A 164 11.91 3.96 -16.71
C GLN A 164 13.29 3.31 -16.85
N ASP A 165 13.37 2.04 -16.46
CA ASP A 165 14.53 1.18 -16.70
C ASP A 165 14.12 0.01 -17.61
N SER A 166 15.06 -0.91 -17.86
CA SER A 166 14.81 -2.13 -18.65
C SER A 166 13.77 -3.06 -18.03
N HIS A 167 13.27 -2.75 -16.83
CA HIS A 167 12.29 -3.54 -16.08
C HIS A 167 11.00 -2.74 -15.83
N GLY A 168 10.79 -1.65 -16.58
CA GLY A 168 9.59 -0.83 -16.56
C GLY A 168 9.74 0.44 -15.75
N TRP A 169 8.62 0.99 -15.30
CA TRP A 169 8.62 2.22 -14.51
C TRP A 169 8.98 1.94 -13.05
N GLY A 170 10.10 2.49 -12.59
CA GLY A 170 10.51 2.47 -11.19
C GLY A 170 9.54 3.17 -10.23
N PRO A 171 9.80 3.05 -8.92
CA PRO A 171 8.98 3.70 -7.90
C PRO A 171 9.04 5.23 -8.02
N PRO A 172 7.99 5.95 -7.56
CA PRO A 172 8.00 7.42 -7.53
C PRO A 172 9.10 7.91 -6.58
N ARG A 173 9.86 8.91 -7.03
CA ARG A 173 10.92 9.57 -6.26
C ARG A 173 10.61 11.06 -6.10
N PRO A 174 10.56 11.57 -4.88
CA PRO A 174 10.40 12.99 -4.63
C PRO A 174 11.72 13.74 -4.84
N TYR A 175 11.60 14.96 -5.36
CA TYR A 175 12.69 15.91 -5.57
C TYR A 175 12.30 17.24 -4.94
N PHE A 176 13.21 17.84 -4.20
CA PHE A 176 13.08 19.17 -3.61
C PHE A 176 14.06 20.13 -4.29
N ARG A 177 13.54 21.20 -4.91
CA ARG A 177 14.33 22.20 -5.66
C ARG A 177 15.30 21.56 -6.67
N GLY A 178 14.80 20.54 -7.38
CA GLY A 178 15.56 19.80 -8.40
C GLY A 178 16.54 18.74 -7.88
N LYS A 179 16.74 18.62 -6.56
CA LYS A 179 17.59 17.58 -5.96
C LYS A 179 16.77 16.41 -5.44
N PRO A 180 17.27 15.16 -5.50
CA PRO A 180 16.61 14.03 -4.87
C PRO A 180 16.35 14.32 -3.39
N ALA A 181 15.12 14.12 -2.93
CA ALA A 181 14.79 14.32 -1.53
C ALA A 181 15.24 13.09 -0.71
N PRO A 182 15.62 13.27 0.57
CA PRO A 182 16.19 12.20 1.40
C PRO A 182 15.14 11.24 1.98
N PHE A 183 13.95 11.18 1.37
CA PHE A 183 12.85 10.34 1.84
C PHE A 183 12.24 9.56 0.68
N ASP A 184 11.77 8.38 1.02
CA ASP A 184 11.10 7.48 0.11
C ASP A 184 9.61 7.80 -0.01
N LEU A 185 9.02 7.40 -1.14
CA LEU A 185 7.61 7.62 -1.41
C LEU A 185 6.96 6.36 -1.99
N SER A 186 5.68 6.16 -1.68
CA SER A 186 4.86 5.07 -2.22
C SER A 186 3.43 5.55 -2.33
N PHE A 187 2.73 5.10 -3.36
CA PHE A 187 1.33 5.43 -3.58
C PHE A 187 0.49 4.15 -3.66
N SER A 188 -0.76 4.28 -3.24
CA SER A 188 -1.84 3.34 -3.47
C SER A 188 -3.11 4.15 -3.65
N HIS A 189 -3.98 3.68 -4.53
CA HIS A 189 -5.34 4.15 -4.65
C HIS A 189 -6.22 2.97 -5.04
N ASP A 190 -7.46 2.95 -4.59
CA ASP A 190 -8.44 1.90 -4.83
C ASP A 190 -9.84 2.43 -4.48
N GLY A 191 -10.82 2.22 -5.36
CA GLY A 191 -12.16 2.82 -5.21
C GLY A 191 -12.08 4.33 -5.01
N ALA A 192 -12.70 4.82 -3.94
CA ALA A 192 -12.72 6.24 -3.58
C ALA A 192 -11.50 6.73 -2.78
N PHE A 193 -10.48 5.91 -2.53
CA PHE A 193 -9.37 6.24 -1.62
C PHE A 193 -7.98 6.12 -2.27
#